data_AF-A0A8S2V4S8-F1
#
_entry.id   AF-A0A8S2V4S8-F1
#
_cell.length_a   1.000
_cell.length_b   1.000
_cell.length_c   1.000
_cell.angle_alpha   90.00
_cell.angle_beta   90.00
_cell.angle_gamma   90.00
#
_symmetry.space_group_name_H-M   'P 1'
#
loop_
_entity.id
_entity.type
_entity.pdbx_description
1 polymer ?
#
loop_
_entity_poly.entity_id
_entity_poly.type
_entity_poly.pdbx_seq_one_letter_code
_entity_poly.pdbx_strand_id
1 'polypeptide(L)'
;IDGIEVKKGDKIVLAIQNLHRDPRYWKIDPSKFIPERFLHEDKHPPHCAYMPFGGGHRACAGQELALLELKVLVARLMQRVTFIDPGNEANNSGGMIQ
;
A
#
# COMPACT_ATOMS: atom_id res chain seq x y z
N ILE A 1 -18.12 13.45 12.48
CA ILE A 1 -17.82 12.56 11.33
C ILE A 1 -18.97 11.57 11.25
N ASP A 2 -19.77 11.61 10.19
CA ASP A 2 -20.95 10.75 10.00
C ASP A 2 -21.86 10.62 11.24
N GLY A 3 -22.22 11.75 11.84
CA GLY A 3 -23.09 11.81 13.03
C GLY A 3 -22.37 11.62 14.37
N ILE A 4 -21.08 11.26 14.39
CA ILE A 4 -20.27 11.17 15.61
C ILE A 4 -19.62 12.52 15.91
N GLU A 5 -19.85 13.05 17.11
CA GLU A 5 -19.16 14.24 17.63
C GLU A 5 -17.71 13.89 18.01
N VAL A 6 -16.75 14.71 17.58
CA VAL A 6 -15.33 14.56 17.92
C VAL A 6 -14.93 15.76 18.78
N LYS A 7 -14.42 15.50 19.97
CA LYS A 7 -14.08 16.52 20.96
C LYS A 7 -12.60 16.88 20.88
N LYS A 8 -12.26 18.04 21.43
CA LYS A 8 -10.86 18.46 21.59
C LYS A 8 -10.14 17.45 22.50
N GLY A 9 -9.02 16.91 22.01
CA GLY A 9 -8.21 15.92 22.73
C GLY A 9 -8.46 14.49 22.28
N ASP A 10 -9.51 14.24 21.48
CA ASP A 10 -9.74 12.91 20.90
C ASP A 10 -8.62 12.54 19.93
N LYS A 11 -8.25 11.26 19.95
CA LYS A 11 -7.27 10.69 19.03
C LYS A 11 -8.00 10.08 17.84
N ILE A 12 -7.65 10.54 16.65
CA ILE A 12 -8.14 9.96 15.40
C ILE A 12 -7.02 9.10 14.80
N VAL A 13 -7.34 7.84 14.51
CA VAL A 13 -6.41 6.90 13.86
C VAL A 13 -6.98 6.54 12.50
N LEU A 14 -6.16 6.69 11.46
CA LEU A 14 -6.49 6.21 10.12
C LEU A 14 -6.06 4.74 10.01
N ALA A 15 -7.03 3.85 9.82
CA ALA A 15 -6.77 2.43 9.58
C ALA A 15 -6.28 2.20 8.14
N ILE A 16 -5.08 2.70 7.82
CA ILE A 16 -4.52 2.71 6.46
C ILE A 16 -4.46 1.29 5.84
N GLN A 17 -4.11 0.28 6.64
CA GLN A 17 -4.08 -1.11 6.18
C GLN A 17 -5.46 -1.62 5.74
N ASN A 18 -6.52 -1.29 6.49
CA ASN A 18 -7.89 -1.67 6.15
C ASN A 18 -8.37 -0.92 4.90
N LEU A 19 -8.06 0.38 4.84
CA LEU A 19 -8.37 1.22 3.68
C LEU A 19 -7.74 0.69 2.38
N HIS A 20 -6.45 0.30 2.42
CA HIS A 20 -5.76 -0.29 1.27
C HIS A 20 -6.34 -1.64 0.84
N ARG A 21 -7.15 -2.29 1.70
CA ARG A 21 -7.77 -3.60 1.44
C ARG A 21 -9.29 -3.54 1.31
N ASP A 22 -9.88 -2.35 1.27
CA ASP A 22 -11.32 -2.19 1.31
C ASP A 22 -11.95 -2.43 -0.07
N PRO A 23 -12.75 -3.50 -0.25
CA PRO A 23 -13.31 -3.87 -1.56
C PRO A 23 -14.24 -2.79 -2.15
N ARG A 24 -14.69 -1.81 -1.35
CA ARG A 24 -15.48 -0.67 -1.85
C ARG A 24 -14.70 0.22 -2.81
N TYR A 25 -13.36 0.23 -2.73
CA TYR A 25 -12.49 1.10 -3.54
C TYR A 25 -11.66 0.35 -4.60
N TRP A 26 -11.66 -0.98 -4.59
CA TRP A 26 -10.84 -1.79 -5.51
C TRP A 26 -11.70 -2.65 -6.41
N LYS A 27 -11.53 -2.53 -7.74
CA LYS A 27 -12.27 -3.32 -8.75
C LYS A 27 -11.87 -4.79 -8.76
N ILE A 28 -10.65 -5.08 -8.33
CA ILE A 28 -10.08 -6.44 -8.23
C ILE A 28 -9.71 -6.71 -6.77
N ASP A 29 -9.67 -7.98 -6.41
CA ASP A 29 -9.36 -8.44 -5.05
C ASP A 29 -8.10 -7.74 -4.49
N PRO A 30 -8.23 -6.94 -3.42
CA PRO A 30 -7.12 -6.18 -2.86
C PRO A 30 -6.18 -7.00 -1.98
N SER A 31 -6.53 -8.27 -1.68
CA SER A 31 -5.62 -9.19 -1.00
C SER A 31 -4.56 -9.80 -1.93
N LYS A 32 -4.80 -9.77 -3.24
CA LYS A 32 -3.91 -10.35 -4.24
C LYS A 32 -2.82 -9.37 -4.67
N PHE A 33 -1.58 -9.87 -4.77
CA PHE A 33 -0.48 -9.10 -5.35
C PHE A 33 -0.66 -9.03 -6.88
N ILE A 34 -1.17 -7.90 -7.38
CA ILE A 34 -1.40 -7.65 -8.81
C ILE A 34 -0.85 -6.24 -9.11
N PRO A 35 0.46 -6.09 -9.42
CA PRO A 35 1.09 -4.80 -9.70
C PRO A 35 0.46 -4.03 -10.87
N GLU A 36 -0.06 -4.76 -11.86
CA GLU A 36 -0.64 -4.20 -13.08
C GLU A 36 -1.89 -3.34 -12.81
N ARG A 37 -2.50 -3.48 -11.63
CA ARG A 37 -3.64 -2.66 -11.19
C ARG A 37 -3.36 -1.16 -11.18
N PHE A 38 -2.08 -0.77 -11.18
CA PHE A 38 -1.64 0.62 -11.20
C PHE A 38 -1.27 1.15 -12.60
N LEU A 39 -1.45 0.37 -13.67
CA LEU A 39 -1.00 0.71 -15.04
C LEU A 39 -2.05 1.39 -15.95
N HIS A 40 -3.36 1.29 -15.67
CA HIS A 40 -4.44 1.77 -16.57
C HIS A 40 -5.12 3.08 -16.11
N GLU A 41 -6.02 3.65 -16.95
CA GLU A 41 -6.62 5.01 -16.86
C GLU A 41 -7.29 5.38 -15.52
N ASP A 42 -7.60 4.42 -14.65
CA ASP A 42 -7.83 4.65 -13.22
C ASP A 42 -6.51 4.95 -12.48
N LYS A 43 -5.68 5.87 -13.04
CA LYS A 43 -4.29 6.15 -12.62
C LYS A 43 -4.13 6.50 -11.15
N HIS A 44 -5.24 6.80 -10.50
CA HIS A 44 -5.30 6.98 -9.07
C HIS A 44 -6.39 6.06 -8.52
N PRO A 45 -6.08 5.20 -7.53
CA PRO A 45 -7.14 4.65 -6.69
C PRO A 45 -8.05 5.78 -6.20
N PRO A 46 -9.35 5.50 -5.93
CA PRO A 46 -10.32 6.52 -5.54
C PRO A 46 -9.74 7.48 -4.49
N HIS A 47 -10.12 8.76 -4.54
CA HIS A 47 -9.52 9.79 -3.68
C HIS A 47 -9.42 9.32 -2.21
N CYS A 48 -8.22 9.36 -1.64
CA CYS A 48 -7.88 8.85 -0.30
C CYS A 48 -8.02 7.32 -0.08
N ALA A 49 -8.13 6.48 -1.11
CA ALA A 49 -8.16 5.01 -0.95
C ALA A 49 -6.76 4.37 -0.91
N TYR A 50 -5.72 5.10 -1.32
CA TYR A 50 -4.33 4.65 -1.26
C TYR A 50 -3.43 5.77 -0.75
N MET A 51 -2.98 5.60 0.48
CA MET A 51 -2.15 6.57 1.21
C MET A 51 -0.96 5.86 1.89
N PRO A 52 -0.06 5.19 1.13
CA PRO A 52 1.08 4.48 1.69
C PRO A 52 2.07 5.38 2.43
N PHE A 53 2.06 6.68 2.11
CA PHE A 53 2.90 7.71 2.71
C PHE A 53 2.07 8.76 3.48
N GLY A 54 0.82 8.44 3.83
CA GLY A 54 -0.13 9.38 4.41
C GLY A 54 -0.71 10.36 3.38
N GLY A 55 -1.19 11.50 3.85
CA GLY A 55 -1.81 12.54 3.01
C GLY A 55 -1.92 13.89 3.72
N GLY A 56 -2.19 14.95 2.94
CA GLY A 56 -2.30 16.31 3.44
C GLY A 56 -0.98 16.93 3.91
N HIS A 57 -1.04 17.97 4.74
CA HIS A 57 0.13 18.74 5.17
C HIS A 57 1.14 17.96 6.04
N ARG A 58 0.72 16.81 6.58
CA ARG A 58 1.57 15.91 7.38
C ARG A 58 1.87 14.59 6.65
N ALA A 59 1.75 14.57 5.32
CA ALA A 59 2.23 13.46 4.52
C ALA A 59 3.74 13.25 4.72
N CYS A 60 4.23 12.03 4.46
CA CYS A 60 5.63 11.70 4.61
C CYS A 60 6.49 12.58 3.69
N ALA A 61 7.38 13.37 4.28
CA ALA A 61 8.32 14.21 3.53
C ALA A 61 9.28 13.40 2.65
N GLY A 62 9.48 12.11 2.96
CA GLY A 62 10.36 11.20 2.22
C GLY A 62 9.70 10.45 1.06
N GLN A 63 8.43 10.70 0.73
CA GLN A 63 7.71 9.94 -0.30
C GLN A 63 8.48 9.87 -1.63
N GLU A 64 8.90 11.03 -2.15
CA GLU A 64 9.56 11.08 -3.45
C GLU A 64 10.94 10.41 -3.43
N LEU A 65 11.68 10.56 -2.33
CA LEU A 65 12.96 9.89 -2.14
C LEU A 65 12.78 8.37 -2.09
N ALA A 66 11.83 7.89 -1.29
CA ALA A 66 11.55 6.46 -1.15
C ALA A 66 11.13 5.84 -2.49
N LEU A 67 10.30 6.52 -3.28
CA LEU A 67 9.90 6.06 -4.61
C LEU A 67 11.07 6.04 -5.60
N LEU A 68 11.96 7.03 -5.55
CA LEU A 68 13.17 7.05 -6.37
C LEU A 68 14.10 5.88 -6.02
N GLU A 69 14.43 5.74 -4.74
CA GLU A 69 15.32 4.69 -4.25
C GLU A 69 14.76 3.31 -4.55
N LEU A 70 13.46 3.10 -4.35
CA LEU A 70 12.80 1.82 -4.65
C LEU A 70 12.88 1.47 -6.13
N LYS A 71 12.63 2.43 -7.03
CA LYS A 71 12.74 2.21 -8.48
C LYS A 71 14.17 1.84 -8.89
N VAL A 72 15.16 2.56 -8.35
CA VAL A 72 16.57 2.27 -8.61
C VAL A 72 16.93 0.89 -8.06
N LEU A 73 16.56 0.59 -6.82
CA LEU A 73 16.83 -0.70 -6.19
C LEU A 73 16.25 -1.86 -7.01
N VAL A 74 14.97 -1.80 -7.37
CA VAL A 74 14.30 -2.84 -8.15
C VAL A 74 14.96 -3.01 -9.52
N ALA A 75 15.23 -1.92 -10.24
CA ALA A 75 15.92 -1.98 -11.53
C ALA A 75 17.31 -2.62 -11.41
N ARG A 76 18.06 -2.30 -10.35
CA ARG A 76 19.40 -2.84 -10.10
C ARG A 76 19.38 -4.31 -9.72
N LEU A 77 18.39 -4.74 -8.94
CA LEU A 77 18.19 -6.15 -8.63
C LEU A 77 17.85 -6.93 -9.91
N MET A 78 16.87 -6.47 -10.70
CA MET A 78 16.49 -7.14 -11.95
C MET A 78 17.64 -7.27 -12.97
N GLN A 79 18.62 -6.36 -12.95
CA GLN A 79 19.79 -6.41 -13.84
C GLN A 79 20.92 -7.33 -13.36
N ARG A 80 21.03 -7.57 -12.05
CA ARG A 80 22.25 -8.15 -11.44
C ARG A 80 22.03 -9.43 -10.68
N VAL A 81 20.79 -9.73 -10.30
CA VAL A 81 20.45 -10.94 -9.55
C VAL A 81 19.42 -11.77 -10.30
N THR A 82 19.55 -13.08 -10.16
CA THR A 82 18.52 -14.04 -10.59
C THR A 82 17.69 -14.40 -9.38
N PHE A 83 16.38 -14.17 -9.47
CA PHE A 83 15.44 -14.57 -8.42
C PHE A 83 15.07 -16.05 -8.59
N ILE A 84 15.13 -16.79 -7.50
CA ILE A 84 14.73 -18.20 -7.44
C ILE A 84 13.66 -18.30 -6.36
N ASP A 85 12.49 -18.82 -6.71
CA ASP A 85 11.45 -19.17 -5.74
C ASP A 85 11.84 -20.50 -5.07
N PRO A 86 12.11 -20.54 -3.76
CA PRO A 86 12.45 -21.77 -3.04
C PRO A 86 11.25 -22.75 -2.95
N GLY A 87 10.04 -22.32 -3.34
CA GLY A 87 8.85 -23.16 -3.33
C GLY A 87 7.95 -22.94 -2.10
N ASN A 88 6.78 -23.57 -2.15
CA ASN A 88 5.61 -23.22 -1.33
C ASN A 88 5.77 -23.44 0.19
N GLU A 89 6.68 -24.34 0.62
CA GLU A 89 6.91 -24.61 2.04
C GLU A 89 7.65 -23.45 2.75
N ALA A 90 8.54 -22.76 2.05
CA ALA A 90 9.22 -21.57 2.57
C ALA A 90 8.31 -20.33 2.58
N ASN A 91 7.42 -20.21 1.59
CA ASN A 91 6.55 -19.05 1.39
C ASN A 91 5.38 -18.96 2.38
N ASN A 92 5.02 -20.07 3.04
CA ASN A 92 3.94 -20.13 4.05
C ASN A 92 4.43 -19.98 5.51
N SER A 93 5.71 -19.65 5.73
CA SER A 93 6.27 -19.44 7.07
C SER A 93 5.77 -18.17 7.79
N GLY A 94 4.99 -17.32 7.09
CA GLY A 94 4.28 -16.16 7.66
C GLY A 94 2.82 -16.43 8.08
N GLY A 95 2.53 -17.64 8.55
CA GLY A 95 1.19 -18.06 8.97
C GLY A 95 0.58 -17.14 10.04
N MET A 96 -0.64 -16.68 9.75
CA MET A 96 -1.62 -16.03 10.65
C MET A 96 -1.12 -14.83 11.46
N ILE A 97 -1.37 -13.63 10.92
CA ILE A 97 -1.78 -12.51 11.77
C ILE A 97 -3.31 -12.42 11.59
N GLN A 98 -4.04 -13.14 12.45
CA GLN A 98 -5.44 -12.82 12.74
C GLN A 98 -5.48 -11.57 13.64
#